data_AF-A0A2E5D6G2-F1
#
_entry.id   AF-A0A2E5D6G2-F1
#
_cell.length_a   1.000
_cell.length_b   1.000
_cell.length_c   1.000
_cell.angle_alpha   90.00
_cell.angle_beta   90.00
_cell.angle_gamma   90.00
#
_symmetry.space_group_name_H-M   'P 1'
#
loop_
_entity.id
_entity.type
_entity.pdbx_description
1 polymer ?
#
loop_
_entity_poly.entity_id
_entity_poly.type
_entity_poly.pdbx_seq_one_letter_code
_entity_poly.pdbx_strand_id
1 'polypeptide(L)'
;MPSLDHPEDRPHPFVYFIKICNYSEDRVSILGRKWVVREDDSDDVIVVEGDGVVGQNPDLGPGEEFSYNSYHVTRSSGCAEGAFFGTTESGQSIFVRIPRFKLSIPEWA
;
A
#
# COMPACT_ATOMS: atom_id res chain seq x y z
N MET A 1 5.21 -8.29 11.86
CA MET A 1 5.42 -9.17 10.68
C MET A 1 4.07 -9.69 10.24
N PRO A 2 3.70 -9.57 8.95
CA PRO A 2 2.42 -10.07 8.46
C PRO A 2 2.45 -11.61 8.32
N SER A 3 1.30 -12.25 8.06
CA SER A 3 1.20 -13.72 8.00
C SER A 3 1.97 -14.37 6.86
N LEU A 4 2.14 -13.65 5.73
CA LEU A 4 2.79 -14.13 4.50
C LEU A 4 2.07 -15.32 3.84
N ASP A 5 0.76 -15.44 4.07
CA ASP A 5 -0.07 -16.44 3.40
C ASP A 5 -0.05 -16.20 1.89
N HIS A 6 0.18 -17.26 1.13
CA HIS A 6 0.27 -17.18 -0.33
C HIS A 6 -0.39 -18.41 -0.96
N PRO A 7 -1.07 -18.25 -2.11
CA PRO A 7 -1.51 -19.38 -2.90
C PRO A 7 -0.33 -20.00 -3.65
N GLU A 8 -0.44 -21.27 -4.04
CA GLU A 8 0.64 -21.99 -4.75
C GLU A 8 1.03 -21.33 -6.08
N ASP A 9 0.11 -20.62 -6.74
CA ASP A 9 0.35 -19.94 -8.02
C ASP A 9 1.07 -18.58 -7.88
N ARG A 10 1.20 -18.04 -6.67
CA ARG A 10 1.90 -16.77 -6.36
C ARG A 10 2.81 -16.94 -5.13
N PRO A 11 3.93 -17.68 -5.25
CA PRO A 11 4.73 -18.10 -4.11
C PRO A 11 5.64 -17.03 -3.51
N HIS A 12 5.66 -15.80 -4.04
CA HIS A 12 6.59 -14.76 -3.61
C HIS A 12 5.89 -13.66 -2.80
N PRO A 13 5.92 -13.72 -1.45
CA PRO A 13 5.44 -12.65 -0.60
C PRO A 13 6.49 -11.53 -0.48
N PHE A 14 6.15 -10.34 -0.97
CA PHE A 14 6.94 -9.13 -0.86
C PHE A 14 6.45 -8.25 0.28
N VAL A 15 7.22 -8.19 1.37
CA VAL A 15 6.91 -7.33 2.52
C VAL A 15 7.32 -5.90 2.23
N TYR A 16 6.43 -4.96 2.51
CA TYR A 16 6.71 -3.52 2.44
C TYR A 16 6.41 -2.83 3.77
N PHE A 17 7.10 -1.73 3.99
CA PHE A 17 6.95 -0.83 5.14
C PHE A 17 6.58 0.55 4.62
N ILE A 18 5.44 1.08 5.04
CA ILE A 18 4.97 2.39 4.61
C ILE A 18 4.75 3.26 5.82
N LYS A 19 5.21 4.50 5.69
CA LYS A 19 4.96 5.58 6.63
C LYS A 19 4.14 6.65 5.93
N ILE A 20 3.00 6.98 6.50
CA ILE A 20 2.13 8.08 6.10
C ILE A 20 2.45 9.24 7.04
N CYS A 21 2.86 10.38 6.50
CA CYS A 21 3.16 11.59 7.28
C CYS A 21 2.20 12.70 6.86
N ASN A 22 1.54 13.33 7.83
CA ASN A 22 0.74 14.51 7.55
C ASN A 22 1.61 15.77 7.67
N TYR A 23 1.99 16.35 6.54
CA TYR A 23 2.72 17.63 6.48
C TYR A 23 1.82 18.84 6.23
N SER A 24 0.49 18.66 6.26
CA SER A 24 -0.46 19.75 6.14
C SER A 24 -0.78 20.37 7.51
N GLU A 25 -1.49 21.50 7.49
CA GLU A 25 -2.00 22.17 8.69
C GLU A 25 -3.36 21.62 9.15
N ASP A 26 -3.99 20.76 8.34
CA ASP A 26 -5.28 20.16 8.62
C ASP A 26 -5.12 18.76 9.22
N ARG A 27 -6.05 18.34 10.09
CA ARG A 27 -6.18 16.93 10.47
C ARG A 27 -6.76 16.13 9.30
N VAL A 28 -6.20 14.94 9.07
CA VAL A 28 -6.47 14.09 7.90
C VAL A 28 -6.76 12.66 8.31
N SER A 29 -7.88 12.13 7.83
CA SER A 29 -8.27 10.72 8.02
C SER A 29 -8.07 9.93 6.73
N ILE A 30 -7.31 8.84 6.80
CA ILE A 30 -7.16 7.88 5.70
C ILE A 30 -8.26 6.81 5.81
N LEU A 31 -9.09 6.77 4.77
CA LEU A 31 -10.32 5.97 4.75
C LEU A 31 -10.22 4.74 3.86
N GLY A 32 -9.30 4.72 2.90
CA GLY A 32 -9.15 3.60 1.99
C GLY A 32 -7.84 3.62 1.23
N ARG A 33 -7.58 2.52 0.53
CA ARG A 33 -6.40 2.34 -0.30
C ARG A 33 -6.75 1.60 -1.58
N LYS A 34 -5.99 1.91 -2.63
CA LYS A 34 -5.95 1.16 -3.88
C LYS A 34 -4.51 0.85 -4.22
N TRP A 35 -4.26 -0.39 -4.59
CA TRP A 35 -3.00 -0.87 -5.10
C TRP A 35 -3.18 -1.41 -6.50
N VAL A 36 -2.14 -1.22 -7.30
CA VAL A 36 -1.97 -1.79 -8.63
C VAL A 36 -0.62 -2.48 -8.62
N VAL A 37 -0.64 -3.80 -8.72
CA VAL A 37 0.54 -4.64 -8.78
C VAL A 37 0.63 -5.22 -10.19
N ARG A 38 1.80 -5.09 -10.81
CA ARG A 38 2.10 -5.61 -12.15
C ARG A 38 3.27 -6.58 -12.05
N GLU A 39 3.14 -7.70 -12.73
CA GLU A 39 4.14 -8.76 -12.78
C GLU A 39 4.94 -8.61 -14.08
N ASP A 40 6.23 -8.95 -14.08
CA ASP A 40 7.12 -8.75 -15.24
C ASP A 40 6.94 -9.87 -16.29
N ASP A 41 6.47 -11.05 -15.87
CA ASP A 41 6.32 -12.24 -16.73
C ASP A 41 4.95 -12.36 -17.41
N SER A 42 4.03 -11.42 -17.15
CA SER A 42 2.72 -11.36 -17.81
C SER A 42 2.21 -9.93 -17.93
N ASP A 43 1.17 -9.73 -18.76
CA ASP A 43 0.42 -8.46 -18.80
C ASP A 43 -0.62 -8.37 -17.67
N ASP A 44 -0.60 -9.28 -16.70
CA ASP A 44 -1.58 -9.32 -15.63
C ASP A 44 -1.41 -8.12 -14.68
N VAL A 45 -2.55 -7.57 -14.27
CA VAL A 45 -2.61 -6.47 -13.33
C VAL A 45 -3.50 -6.87 -12.17
N ILE A 46 -2.91 -6.97 -10.99
CA ILE A 46 -3.64 -7.23 -9.76
C ILE A 46 -4.03 -5.89 -9.15
N VAL A 47 -5.35 -5.67 -9.00
CA VAL A 47 -5.89 -4.50 -8.32
C VAL A 47 -6.37 -4.92 -6.93
N VAL A 48 -5.85 -4.27 -5.89
CA VAL A 48 -6.27 -4.52 -4.51
C VAL A 48 -6.86 -3.24 -3.94
N GLU A 49 -8.15 -3.27 -3.64
CA GLU A 49 -8.88 -2.17 -3.02
C GLU A 49 -9.36 -2.60 -1.65
N GLY A 50 -9.43 -1.66 -0.71
CA GLY A 50 -9.99 -1.96 0.60
C GLY A 50 -10.05 -0.74 1.50
N ASP A 51 -10.98 -0.83 2.44
CA ASP A 51 -11.17 0.19 3.46
C ASP A 51 -9.98 0.23 4.42
N GLY A 52 -9.68 1.45 4.84
CA GLY A 52 -8.57 1.78 5.73
C GLY A 52 -7.21 1.31 5.24
N VAL A 53 -6.33 1.08 6.20
CA VAL A 53 -4.96 0.60 6.05
C VAL A 53 -4.76 -0.45 7.14
N VAL A 54 -4.52 -1.71 6.76
CA VAL A 54 -4.37 -2.86 7.68
C VAL A 54 -5.50 -2.98 8.72
N GLY A 55 -6.73 -2.63 8.34
CA GLY A 55 -7.91 -2.68 9.22
C GLY A 55 -8.05 -1.48 10.17
N GLN A 56 -7.23 -0.43 9.99
CA GLN A 56 -7.28 0.81 10.75
C GLN A 56 -7.61 1.98 9.82
N ASN A 57 -8.19 3.05 10.37
CA ASN A 57 -8.37 4.32 9.67
C ASN A 57 -7.48 5.38 10.36
N PRO A 58 -6.23 5.55 9.91
CA PRO A 58 -5.33 6.54 10.49
C PRO A 58 -5.95 7.93 10.46
N ASP A 59 -6.05 8.57 11.62
CA ASP A 59 -6.48 9.96 11.79
C ASP A 59 -5.27 10.75 12.31
N LEU A 60 -4.73 11.60 11.46
CA LEU A 60 -3.42 12.23 11.62
C LEU A 60 -3.59 13.74 11.73
N GLY A 61 -3.23 14.31 12.87
CA GLY A 61 -3.03 15.75 13.03
C GLY A 61 -1.79 16.26 12.27
N PRO A 62 -1.59 17.59 12.24
CA PRO A 62 -0.40 18.20 11.64
C PRO A 62 0.90 17.66 12.26
N GLY A 63 1.80 17.17 11.41
CA GLY A 63 3.09 16.59 11.80
C GLY A 63 3.02 15.15 12.32
N GLU A 64 1.84 14.57 12.48
CA GLU A 64 1.70 13.18 12.93
C GLU A 64 1.99 12.18 11.81
N GLU A 65 2.41 10.97 12.22
CA GLU A 65 2.75 9.90 11.31
C GLU A 65 2.09 8.58 11.72
N PHE A 66 1.78 7.76 10.72
CA PHE A 66 1.31 6.38 10.90
C PHE A 66 2.18 5.45 10.07
N SER A 67 2.75 4.44 10.73
CA SER A 67 3.60 3.43 10.08
C SER A 67 2.93 2.08 10.15
N TYR A 68 2.99 1.34 9.04
CA TYR A 68 2.52 -0.04 8.98
C TYR A 68 3.38 -0.88 8.04
N ASN A 69 3.26 -2.19 8.19
CA ASN A 69 3.85 -3.13 7.27
C ASN A 69 2.77 -4.06 6.74
N SER A 70 2.88 -4.45 5.48
CA SER A 70 2.01 -5.44 4.85
C SER A 70 2.78 -6.12 3.72
N TYR A 71 2.11 -6.83 2.82
CA TYR A 71 2.76 -7.56 1.76
C TYR A 71 1.87 -7.70 0.53
N HIS A 72 2.51 -7.92 -0.62
CA HIS A 72 1.87 -8.42 -1.84
C HIS A 72 2.40 -9.81 -2.15
N VAL A 73 1.56 -10.67 -2.72
CA VAL A 73 1.97 -11.98 -3.23
C VAL A 73 1.94 -11.94 -4.74
N THR A 74 3.05 -12.32 -5.38
CA THR A 74 3.17 -12.38 -6.84
C THR A 74 3.82 -13.70 -7.26
N ARG A 75 3.67 -14.02 -8.54
CA ARG A 75 4.26 -15.14 -9.26
C ARG A 75 5.68 -14.84 -9.72
N SER A 76 5.98 -13.58 -10.04
CA SER A 76 7.30 -13.16 -10.54
C SER A 76 7.73 -11.81 -9.94
N SER A 77 8.89 -11.30 -10.38
CA SER A 77 9.27 -9.91 -10.09
C SER A 77 8.29 -8.95 -10.74
N GLY A 78 8.28 -7.69 -10.30
CA GLY A 78 7.38 -6.70 -10.85
C GLY A 78 7.44 -5.36 -10.15
N CYS A 79 6.31 -4.68 -10.08
CA CYS A 79 6.17 -3.42 -9.36
C CYS A 79 4.80 -3.25 -8.71
N ALA A 80 4.77 -2.47 -7.64
CA ALA A 80 3.54 -2.04 -6.98
C ALA A 80 3.48 -0.51 -6.96
N GLU A 81 2.29 0.03 -7.20
CA GLU A 81 1.96 1.44 -7.07
C GLU A 81 0.55 1.58 -6.52
N GLY A 82 0.19 2.75 -6.01
CA GLY A 82 -1.13 2.86 -5.40
C GLY A 82 -1.52 4.26 -5.00
N ALA A 83 -2.55 4.34 -4.17
CA ALA A 83 -2.99 5.57 -3.57
C ALA A 83 -3.75 5.33 -2.27
N PHE A 84 -3.66 6.31 -1.38
CA PHE A 84 -4.54 6.47 -0.24
C PHE A 84 -5.65 7.46 -0.56
N PHE A 85 -6.83 7.17 -0.03
CA PHE A 85 -8.02 8.02 -0.11
C PHE A 85 -8.44 8.38 1.30
N GLY A 86 -8.89 9.62 1.47
CA GLY A 86 -9.23 10.12 2.79
C GLY A 86 -10.02 11.40 2.75
N THR A 87 -10.16 12.01 3.92
CA THR A 87 -10.79 13.32 4.09
C THR A 87 -10.02 14.17 5.09
N THR A 88 -10.07 15.49 4.92
CA THR A 88 -9.68 16.44 5.98
C THR A 88 -10.77 16.52 7.06
N GLU A 89 -10.47 17.17 8.18
CA GLU A 89 -11.45 17.51 9.22
C GLU A 89 -12.61 18.36 8.69
N SER A 90 -12.36 19.22 7.69
CA SER A 90 -13.39 20.01 7.01
C SER A 90 -14.28 19.19 6.04
N GLY A 91 -14.02 17.89 5.90
CA GLY A 91 -14.76 16.99 5.02
C GLY A 91 -14.31 17.03 3.55
N GLN A 92 -13.23 17.74 3.23
CA GLN A 92 -12.69 17.76 1.87
C GLN A 92 -12.02 16.42 1.56
N SER A 93 -12.38 15.80 0.43
CA SER A 93 -11.72 14.58 -0.02
C SER A 93 -10.26 14.82 -0.38
N ILE A 94 -9.40 13.89 0.02
CA ILE A 94 -7.98 13.89 -0.32
C ILE A 94 -7.59 12.60 -1.02
N PHE A 95 -6.54 12.71 -1.83
CA PHE A 95 -5.94 11.62 -2.57
C PHE A 95 -4.41 11.76 -2.54
N VAL A 96 -3.72 10.72 -2.10
CA VAL A 96 -2.26 10.70 -1.99
C VAL A 96 -1.70 9.51 -2.75
N ARG A 97 -0.83 9.77 -3.73
CA ARG A 97 -0.20 8.71 -4.51
C ARG A 97 0.87 7.99 -3.70
N ILE A 98 0.90 6.67 -3.84
CA ILE A 98 2.02 5.83 -3.43
C ILE A 98 2.88 5.63 -4.69
N PRO A 99 4.10 6.19 -4.73
CA PRO A 99 4.99 6.05 -5.88
C PRO A 99 5.28 4.58 -6.17
N ARG A 100 5.51 4.28 -7.45
CA ARG A 100 5.87 2.94 -7.88
C ARG A 100 7.18 2.49 -7.24
N PHE A 101 7.20 1.27 -6.71
CA PHE A 101 8.40 0.59 -6.24
C PHE A 101 8.49 -0.82 -6.79
N LYS A 102 9.71 -1.37 -6.82
CA LYS A 102 10.01 -2.70 -7.39
C LYS A 102 9.73 -3.81 -6.39
N LEU A 103 9.24 -4.93 -6.91
CA LEU A 103 9.13 -6.22 -6.24
C LEU A 103 10.15 -7.13 -6.93
N SER A 104 11.36 -7.27 -6.38
CA SER A 104 12.44 -8.02 -7.04
C SER A 104 12.73 -9.30 -6.29
N ILE A 105 12.52 -10.45 -6.94
CA ILE A 105 12.98 -11.74 -6.42
C ILE A 105 14.52 -11.67 -6.33
N PRO A 106 15.12 -12.02 -5.18
CA PRO A 106 16.57 -11.94 -5.06
C PRO A 106 17.27 -12.92 -6.00
N GLU A 107 18.35 -12.48 -6.65
CA GLU A 107 19.12 -13.31 -7.61
C GLU A 107 19.89 -14.48 -6.97
N TRP A 108 19.88 -14.58 -5.64
CA TRP A 108 20.53 -15.66 -4.88
C TRP A 108 19.57 -16.78 -4.47
N ALA A 109 18.28 -16.66 -4.81
CA ALA A 109 17.24 -17.62 -4.49
C ALA A 109 17.23 -18.83 -5.43
#